data_AF-A0A512RSV4-F1
#
_entry.id   AF-A0A512RSV4-F1
#
_cell.length_a   1.000
_cell.length_b   1.000
_cell.length_c   1.000
_cell.angle_alpha   90.00
_cell.angle_beta   90.00
_cell.angle_gamma   90.00
#
_symmetry.space_group_name_H-M   'P 1'
#
loop_
_entity.id
_entity.type
_entity.pdbx_description
1 polymer ?
#
loop_
_entity_poly.entity_id
_entity_poly.type
_entity_poly.pdbx_seq_one_letter_code
_entity_poly.pdbx_strand_id
1 'polypeptide(L)'
;MTLKHIFYIGFTGLLLAGGGSCRKTETLDVDMSRYNVDNPQQTELDNWITGQLTDPYNIQLVYRFERNLTDVSRDVSPIKLEQVKPTAEAIINIFLKTYEKVAGPTFIKTYTPKQFVLYGSPSYNSNGTITLGTADGGRRVVLYELNDLDFNNAAQVSRKMRTIHHEFTHIVNQIVAIPPEFRKVTNADYFEDWTSSDNTAGDAQALGFVSRYARSQYTEDFAEMTAHLLVEGQLWFDAYAKAGGDDAYEKLKRKEALVVDYFKQYFNINFRDLQYEVAKVLREEYNDNSKSFLYALQNNLIANPLVVDFNAGIHYTEFGQSEQFAEVWDAVKSGLGVNGRTPVNFNIVFLSSSVMQIRHSYTNAAGSSFSAWYDFNITVDANGDITFERFDDGTNRAEYNNGRNSQVAAGFKPLNDYLDGHVFRGDWIPESAGPRNYLKFGGFYVKDDPANYFYGKF
;
A
#
# COMPACT_ATOMS: atom_id res chain seq x y z
N MET A 1 13.99 -89.82 25.83
CA MET A 1 13.81 -88.44 26.32
C MET A 1 13.06 -87.65 25.27
N THR A 2 11.98 -86.99 25.66
CA THR A 2 10.96 -86.40 24.78
C THR A 2 11.29 -84.96 24.38
N LEU A 3 10.90 -84.57 23.16
CA LEU A 3 11.15 -83.30 22.47
C LEU A 3 10.87 -82.01 23.28
N LYS A 4 10.15 -82.11 24.42
CA LYS A 4 9.86 -80.98 25.32
C LYS A 4 11.08 -80.42 26.06
N HIS A 5 12.17 -81.16 26.22
CA HIS A 5 13.34 -80.69 26.98
C HIS A 5 14.35 -79.89 26.15
N ILE A 6 14.26 -79.92 24.82
CA ILE A 6 15.13 -79.11 23.92
C ILE A 6 14.58 -77.69 23.79
N PHE A 7 13.25 -77.51 23.85
CA PHE A 7 12.62 -76.19 23.74
C PHE A 7 12.86 -75.29 24.96
N TYR A 8 12.90 -75.85 26.18
CA TYR A 8 13.14 -75.07 27.40
C TYR A 8 14.61 -74.68 27.60
N ILE A 9 15.57 -75.46 27.07
CA ILE A 9 16.99 -75.12 27.11
C ILE A 9 17.32 -74.02 26.09
N GLY A 10 16.67 -74.03 24.91
CA GLY A 10 16.80 -72.97 23.90
C GLY A 10 16.23 -71.61 24.34
N PHE A 11 15.11 -71.61 25.09
CA PHE A 11 14.49 -70.36 25.56
C PHE A 11 15.22 -69.73 26.76
N THR A 12 15.92 -70.54 27.57
CA THR A 12 16.69 -70.04 28.73
C THR A 12 18.06 -69.50 28.32
N GLY A 13 18.64 -69.98 27.21
CA GLY A 13 19.90 -69.46 26.66
C GLY A 13 19.77 -68.10 25.96
N LEU A 14 18.61 -67.79 25.38
CA LEU A 14 18.39 -66.53 24.66
C LEU A 14 18.05 -65.34 25.60
N LEU A 15 17.60 -65.62 26.82
CA LEU A 15 17.32 -64.62 27.86
C LEU A 15 18.58 -64.16 28.62
N LEU A 16 19.70 -64.88 28.51
CA LEU A 16 20.98 -64.53 29.16
C LEU A 16 21.97 -63.78 28.24
N ALA A 17 21.62 -63.55 26.97
CA ALA A 17 22.46 -62.84 26.00
C ALA A 17 22.11 -61.34 25.82
N GLY A 18 21.17 -60.79 26.61
CA GLY A 18 20.72 -59.39 26.51
C GLY A 18 21.39 -58.39 27.48
N GLY A 19 22.32 -58.83 28.32
CA GLY A 19 22.90 -58.01 29.40
C GLY A 19 23.99 -57.02 28.98
N GLY A 20 24.34 -56.93 27.69
CA GLY A 20 25.34 -56.03 27.16
C GLY A 20 24.80 -54.65 26.77
N SER A 21 23.94 -54.03 27.58
CA SER A 21 23.75 -52.58 27.46
C SER A 21 25.04 -51.94 27.94
N CYS A 22 25.85 -51.43 27.01
CA CYS A 22 26.86 -50.42 27.30
C CYS A 22 26.14 -49.23 27.93
N ARG A 23 25.92 -49.24 29.25
CA ARG A 23 25.81 -48.01 30.03
C ARG A 23 27.21 -47.43 30.05
N LYS A 24 27.57 -46.75 28.95
CA LYS A 24 28.53 -45.65 29.03
C LYS A 24 27.88 -44.62 29.95
N THR A 25 28.07 -44.79 31.24
CA THR A 25 27.82 -43.77 32.24
C THR A 25 29.01 -42.84 32.16
N GLU A 26 29.14 -42.14 31.02
CA GLU A 26 29.96 -40.95 31.01
C GLU A 26 29.15 -39.96 31.86
N THR A 27 29.66 -39.69 33.06
CA THR A 27 29.24 -38.50 33.78
C THR A 27 29.50 -37.35 32.82
N LEU A 28 28.42 -36.76 32.32
CA LEU A 28 28.42 -35.51 31.58
C LEU A 28 29.02 -34.48 32.54
N ASP A 29 30.35 -34.34 32.52
CA ASP A 29 31.09 -33.29 33.21
C ASP A 29 30.90 -32.01 32.39
N VAL A 30 29.67 -31.50 32.45
CA VAL A 30 29.25 -30.26 31.80
C VAL A 30 29.64 -29.14 32.74
N ASP A 31 30.79 -28.53 32.44
CA ASP A 31 31.23 -27.32 33.11
C ASP A 31 30.27 -26.17 32.76
N MET A 32 29.23 -26.01 33.58
CA MET A 32 28.20 -24.96 33.46
C MET A 32 28.80 -23.55 33.50
N SER A 33 30.05 -23.36 33.94
CA SER A 33 30.73 -22.06 33.94
C SER A 33 31.28 -21.65 32.57
N ARG A 34 31.37 -22.60 31.62
CA ARG A 34 31.70 -22.34 30.21
C ARG A 34 30.49 -21.99 29.36
N TYR A 35 29.29 -22.22 29.87
CA TYR A 35 28.06 -21.80 29.22
C TYR A 35 27.77 -20.36 29.62
N ASN A 36 27.48 -19.52 28.62
CA ASN A 36 27.04 -18.16 28.90
C ASN A 36 25.78 -18.24 29.76
N VAL A 37 25.84 -17.61 30.93
CA VAL A 37 24.65 -17.38 31.75
C VAL A 37 23.62 -16.66 30.88
N ASP A 38 22.38 -17.13 30.90
CA ASP A 38 21.25 -16.54 30.16
C ASP A 38 20.81 -15.21 30.81
N ASN A 39 21.77 -14.31 30.96
CA ASN A 39 21.61 -12.96 31.45
C ASN A 39 22.43 -12.03 30.54
N PRO A 40 21.96 -11.84 29.29
CA PRO A 40 22.66 -10.99 28.34
C PRO A 40 22.79 -9.57 28.91
N GLN A 41 23.99 -9.00 28.83
CA GLN A 41 24.22 -7.60 29.21
C GLN A 41 23.32 -6.68 28.37
N GLN A 42 22.75 -5.66 29.02
CA GLN A 42 21.92 -4.67 28.35
C GLN A 42 22.80 -3.82 27.41
N THR A 43 22.40 -3.76 26.15
CA THR A 43 23.12 -3.07 25.07
C THR A 43 22.50 -1.70 24.79
N GLU A 44 23.19 -0.87 24.00
CA GLU A 44 22.61 0.39 23.49
C GLU A 44 21.35 0.15 22.66
N LEU A 45 21.29 -0.96 21.91
CA LEU A 45 20.11 -1.35 21.16
C LEU A 45 18.93 -1.66 22.09
N ASP A 46 19.16 -2.35 23.21
CA ASP A 46 18.11 -2.63 24.20
C ASP A 46 17.56 -1.35 24.83
N ASN A 47 18.45 -0.40 25.17
CA ASN A 47 18.06 0.90 25.70
C ASN A 47 17.24 1.70 24.68
N TRP A 48 17.65 1.65 23.41
CA TRP A 48 16.91 2.30 22.33
C TRP A 48 15.53 1.66 22.12
N ILE A 49 15.44 0.33 22.08
CA ILE A 49 14.15 -0.39 21.99
C ILE A 49 13.25 -0.03 23.17
N THR A 50 13.81 0.02 24.38
CA THR A 50 13.05 0.38 25.59
C THR A 50 12.44 1.78 25.45
N GLY A 51 13.27 2.76 25.10
CA GLY A 51 12.81 4.16 24.99
C GLY A 51 11.91 4.45 23.78
N GLN A 52 12.01 3.67 22.68
CA GLN A 52 11.23 3.92 21.46
C GLN A 52 9.99 3.04 21.30
N LEU A 53 9.98 1.85 21.90
CA LEU A 53 8.88 0.88 21.78
C LEU A 53 8.25 0.54 23.13
N THR A 54 9.06 0.12 24.11
CA THR A 54 8.53 -0.42 25.37
C THR A 54 7.88 0.67 26.22
N ASP A 55 8.58 1.75 26.51
CA ASP A 55 8.04 2.83 27.35
C ASP A 55 6.87 3.57 26.67
N PRO A 56 6.90 3.92 25.37
CA PRO A 56 5.81 4.66 24.77
C PRO A 56 4.57 3.81 24.50
N TYR A 57 4.73 2.53 24.12
CA TYR A 57 3.65 1.70 23.59
C TYR A 57 3.37 0.41 24.37
N ASN A 58 4.17 0.08 25.40
CA ASN A 58 4.11 -1.20 26.12
C ASN A 58 4.28 -2.41 25.19
N ILE A 59 5.28 -2.31 24.31
CA ILE A 59 5.61 -3.33 23.31
C ILE A 59 6.97 -3.95 23.64
N GLN A 60 7.01 -5.28 23.70
CA GLN A 60 8.25 -6.03 23.76
C GLN A 60 8.71 -6.42 22.35
N LEU A 61 9.92 -6.03 21.96
CA LEU A 61 10.56 -6.51 20.73
C LEU A 61 11.54 -7.64 21.06
N VAL A 62 11.19 -8.86 20.66
CA VAL A 62 12.03 -10.04 20.86
C VAL A 62 12.88 -10.28 19.61
N TYR A 63 14.14 -9.86 19.67
CA TYR A 63 15.11 -10.08 18.60
C TYR A 63 16.22 -11.08 18.98
N ARG A 64 16.45 -11.29 20.29
CA ARG A 64 17.29 -12.39 20.77
C ARG A 64 16.57 -13.70 20.47
N PHE A 65 17.28 -14.64 19.87
CA PHE A 65 16.68 -15.86 19.36
C PHE A 65 16.06 -16.69 20.48
N GLU A 66 14.76 -16.96 20.36
CA GLU A 66 14.01 -17.84 21.24
C GLU A 66 13.26 -18.85 20.38
N ARG A 67 13.57 -20.15 20.52
CA ARG A 67 12.99 -21.20 19.68
C ARG A 67 11.52 -21.47 20.03
N ASN A 68 11.09 -21.16 21.25
CA ASN A 68 9.74 -21.47 21.73
C ASN A 68 8.68 -20.42 21.32
N LEU A 69 9.09 -19.33 20.66
CA LEU A 69 8.17 -18.26 20.21
C LEU A 69 7.75 -18.39 18.74
N THR A 70 8.10 -19.52 18.12
CA THR A 70 7.65 -19.93 16.79
C THR A 70 7.09 -21.36 16.86
N ASP A 71 6.44 -21.81 15.80
CA ASP A 71 6.04 -23.21 15.65
C ASP A 71 7.28 -24.11 15.74
N VAL A 72 7.31 -24.99 16.74
CA VAL A 72 8.44 -25.88 17.03
C VAL A 72 8.81 -26.78 15.85
N SER A 73 7.84 -27.07 14.97
CA SER A 73 8.04 -27.87 13.76
C SER A 73 8.75 -27.11 12.63
N ARG A 74 8.96 -25.80 12.78
CA ARG A 74 9.60 -24.92 11.79
C ARG A 74 11.05 -24.67 12.14
N ASP A 75 11.89 -24.74 11.13
CA ASP A 75 13.29 -24.32 11.24
C ASP A 75 13.43 -22.86 10.86
N VAL A 76 13.83 -22.05 11.84
CA VAL A 76 14.05 -20.62 11.68
C VAL A 76 15.39 -20.19 12.25
N SER A 77 16.00 -19.18 11.64
CA SER A 77 17.28 -18.62 12.07
C SER A 77 17.11 -17.28 12.80
N PRO A 78 18.07 -16.90 13.67
CA PRO A 78 18.11 -15.58 14.27
C PRO A 78 18.14 -14.45 13.24
N ILE A 79 17.55 -13.30 13.59
CA ILE A 79 17.74 -12.06 12.85
C ILE A 79 19.18 -11.54 13.05
N LYS A 80 19.78 -10.99 11.98
CA LYS A 80 21.03 -10.23 12.01
C LYS A 80 20.85 -8.97 12.86
N LEU A 81 21.80 -8.66 13.74
CA LEU A 81 21.68 -7.52 14.68
C LEU A 81 21.48 -6.19 13.96
N GLU A 82 22.16 -5.99 12.83
CA GLU A 82 22.05 -4.81 11.98
C GLU A 82 20.66 -4.63 11.36
N GLN A 83 19.84 -5.68 11.28
CA GLN A 83 18.47 -5.63 10.76
C GLN A 83 17.42 -5.32 11.83
N VAL A 84 17.76 -5.44 13.13
CA VAL A 84 16.80 -5.27 14.24
C VAL A 84 16.29 -3.84 14.32
N LYS A 85 17.20 -2.88 14.37
CA LYS A 85 16.84 -1.47 14.53
C LYS A 85 16.06 -0.94 13.31
N PRO A 86 16.49 -1.16 12.05
CA PRO A 86 15.69 -0.76 10.88
C PRO A 86 14.29 -1.39 10.86
N THR A 87 14.16 -2.67 11.24
CA THR A 87 12.85 -3.32 11.35
C THR A 87 11.97 -2.63 12.40
N ALA A 88 12.53 -2.33 13.58
CA ALA A 88 11.81 -1.62 14.62
C ALA A 88 11.39 -0.22 14.18
N GLU A 89 12.26 0.52 13.49
CA GLU A 89 11.96 1.85 12.94
C GLU A 89 10.81 1.79 11.93
N ALA A 90 10.75 0.79 11.05
CA ALA A 90 9.63 0.59 10.14
C ALA A 90 8.30 0.32 10.87
N ILE A 91 8.32 -0.51 11.92
CA ILE A 91 7.13 -0.75 12.76
C ILE A 91 6.68 0.57 13.42
N ILE A 92 7.62 1.35 13.95
CA ILE A 92 7.31 2.62 14.61
C ILE A 92 6.73 3.62 13.60
N ASN A 93 7.40 3.83 12.48
CA ASN A 93 7.09 4.93 11.57
C ASN A 93 5.87 4.63 10.71
N ILE A 94 5.77 3.43 10.12
CA ILE A 94 4.68 3.09 9.18
C ILE A 94 3.43 2.65 9.91
N PHE A 95 3.56 1.96 11.06
CA PHE A 95 2.42 1.45 11.82
C PHE A 95 2.10 2.28 13.07
N LEU A 96 2.99 2.37 14.06
CA LEU A 96 2.60 2.96 15.36
C LEU A 96 2.30 4.46 15.26
N LYS A 97 3.18 5.23 14.64
CA LYS A 97 3.06 6.69 14.53
C LYS A 97 1.91 7.13 13.61
N THR A 98 1.64 6.40 12.53
CA THR A 98 0.52 6.74 11.63
C THR A 98 -0.82 6.59 12.34
N TYR A 99 -1.02 5.47 13.06
CA TYR A 99 -2.21 5.28 13.88
C TYR A 99 -2.26 6.24 15.08
N GLU A 100 -1.13 6.51 15.76
CA GLU A 100 -1.08 7.49 16.85
C GLU A 100 -1.51 8.89 16.38
N LYS A 101 -1.06 9.31 15.19
CA LYS A 101 -1.38 10.61 14.62
C LYS A 101 -2.86 10.75 14.26
N VAL A 102 -3.48 9.70 13.72
CA VAL A 102 -4.87 9.76 13.23
C VAL A 102 -5.89 9.35 14.30
N ALA A 103 -5.58 8.34 15.11
CA ALA A 103 -6.49 7.76 16.10
C ALA A 103 -6.18 8.22 17.54
N GLY A 104 -5.02 8.84 17.76
CA GLY A 104 -4.53 9.26 19.06
C GLY A 104 -3.74 8.19 19.81
N PRO A 105 -2.92 8.61 20.79
CA PRO A 105 -2.06 7.71 21.57
C PRO A 105 -2.84 6.63 22.34
N THR A 106 -4.04 6.97 22.83
CA THR A 106 -4.88 6.01 23.58
C THR A 106 -5.27 4.82 22.71
N PHE A 107 -5.66 5.05 21.46
CA PHE A 107 -6.06 3.99 20.54
C PHE A 107 -4.90 3.00 20.32
N ILE A 108 -3.75 3.50 19.86
CA ILE A 108 -2.66 2.61 19.45
C ILE A 108 -2.08 1.84 20.66
N LYS A 109 -1.94 2.48 21.82
CA LYS A 109 -1.47 1.83 23.06
C LYS A 109 -2.43 0.75 23.56
N THR A 110 -3.72 0.94 23.34
CA THR A 110 -4.74 -0.04 23.71
C THR A 110 -4.65 -1.28 22.83
N TYR A 111 -4.71 -1.10 21.51
CA TYR A 111 -4.97 -2.19 20.58
C TYR A 111 -3.72 -2.82 19.96
N THR A 112 -2.56 -2.16 19.98
CA THR A 112 -1.34 -2.72 19.38
C THR A 112 -0.96 -4.06 20.03
N PRO A 113 -0.38 -5.01 19.25
CA PRO A 113 0.26 -6.19 19.81
C PRO A 113 1.23 -5.82 20.92
N LYS A 114 1.32 -6.63 21.98
CA LYS A 114 2.24 -6.40 23.10
C LYS A 114 3.61 -7.01 22.86
N GLN A 115 3.76 -7.81 21.80
CA GLN A 115 5.01 -8.46 21.48
C GLN A 115 5.20 -8.56 19.95
N PHE A 116 6.36 -8.15 19.47
CA PHE A 116 6.85 -8.47 18.14
C PHE A 116 8.03 -9.42 18.26
N VAL A 117 8.04 -10.51 17.49
CA VAL A 117 9.14 -11.49 17.47
C VAL A 117 9.79 -11.50 16.10
N LEU A 118 11.10 -11.36 16.05
CA LEU A 118 11.86 -11.19 14.81
C LEU A 118 12.70 -12.44 14.49
N TYR A 119 12.48 -13.01 13.31
CA TYR A 119 13.28 -14.11 12.78
C TYR A 119 13.92 -13.75 11.43
N GLY A 120 15.14 -14.25 11.22
CA GLY A 120 15.96 -13.92 10.07
C GLY A 120 15.53 -14.65 8.79
N SER A 121 15.21 -15.93 8.88
CA SER A 121 14.81 -16.77 7.74
C SER A 121 13.29 -16.79 7.54
N PRO A 122 12.81 -17.17 6.33
CA PRO A 122 11.41 -17.53 6.13
C PRO A 122 10.99 -18.73 6.99
N SER A 123 9.69 -18.84 7.26
CA SER A 123 9.07 -20.04 7.83
C SER A 123 8.28 -20.78 6.74
N TYR A 124 8.73 -21.96 6.35
CA TYR A 124 8.09 -22.77 5.30
C TYR A 124 7.01 -23.68 5.88
N ASN A 125 5.82 -23.64 5.29
CA ASN A 125 4.71 -24.55 5.54
C ASN A 125 4.95 -25.92 4.88
N SER A 126 4.24 -26.96 5.32
CA SER A 126 4.36 -28.31 4.75
C SER A 126 3.95 -28.39 3.27
N ASN A 127 3.14 -27.43 2.81
CA ASN A 127 2.73 -27.27 1.42
C ASN A 127 3.66 -26.34 0.59
N GLY A 128 4.81 -25.94 1.14
CA GLY A 128 5.80 -25.10 0.46
C GLY A 128 5.49 -23.60 0.46
N THR A 129 4.36 -23.16 1.02
CA THR A 129 4.06 -21.73 1.20
C THR A 129 4.90 -21.12 2.33
N ILE A 130 5.08 -19.80 2.31
CA ILE A 130 5.85 -19.07 3.33
C ILE A 130 4.87 -18.34 4.25
N THR A 131 5.04 -18.53 5.56
CA THR A 131 4.37 -17.72 6.58
C THR A 131 5.20 -16.46 6.82
N LEU A 132 4.62 -15.29 6.53
CA LEU A 132 5.31 -14.00 6.66
C LEU A 132 5.13 -13.36 8.03
N GLY A 133 4.05 -13.74 8.70
CA GLY A 133 3.83 -13.49 10.10
C GLY A 133 2.65 -14.30 10.63
N THR A 134 2.50 -14.32 11.95
CA THR A 134 1.37 -14.94 12.64
C THR A 134 0.98 -14.06 13.83
N ALA A 135 -0.33 -13.97 14.11
CA ALA A 135 -0.84 -13.48 15.38
C ALA A 135 -1.26 -14.62 16.32
N ASP A 136 -0.67 -14.69 17.52
CA ASP A 136 -1.13 -15.58 18.58
C ASP A 136 -1.97 -14.79 19.60
N GLY A 137 -3.25 -15.14 19.70
CA GLY A 137 -4.21 -14.59 20.67
C GLY A 137 -4.32 -13.05 20.67
N GLY A 138 -4.03 -12.42 19.53
CA GLY A 138 -4.02 -10.97 19.35
C GLY A 138 -2.96 -10.22 20.18
N ARG A 139 -2.00 -10.93 20.78
CA ARG A 139 -0.98 -10.33 21.67
C ARG A 139 0.42 -10.29 21.04
N ARG A 140 0.72 -11.24 20.15
CA ARG A 140 2.04 -11.40 19.55
C ARG A 140 1.93 -11.38 18.05
N VAL A 141 2.83 -10.63 17.38
CA VAL A 141 3.06 -10.73 15.94
C VAL A 141 4.46 -11.26 15.71
N VAL A 142 4.58 -12.35 14.93
CA VAL A 142 5.89 -12.88 14.51
C VAL A 142 6.20 -12.38 13.11
N LEU A 143 7.43 -11.96 12.85
CA LEU A 143 7.90 -11.53 11.53
C LEU A 143 9.07 -12.41 11.08
N TYR A 144 8.97 -12.95 9.87
CA TYR A 144 9.99 -13.83 9.28
C TYR A 144 10.68 -13.15 8.09
N GLU A 145 11.80 -13.74 7.61
CA GLU A 145 12.52 -13.30 6.41
C GLU A 145 12.96 -11.81 6.53
N LEU A 146 13.69 -11.51 7.60
CA LEU A 146 14.20 -10.17 7.91
C LEU A 146 15.69 -10.00 7.55
N ASN A 147 16.43 -11.10 7.36
CA ASN A 147 17.86 -11.03 7.04
C ASN A 147 18.16 -10.57 5.62
N ASP A 148 17.17 -10.72 4.73
CA ASP A 148 17.22 -10.35 3.31
C ASP A 148 16.34 -9.14 2.99
N LEU A 149 15.76 -8.50 4.02
CA LEU A 149 14.96 -7.29 3.88
C LEU A 149 15.86 -6.08 3.57
N ASP A 150 15.63 -5.47 2.41
CA ASP A 150 16.28 -4.22 2.01
C ASP A 150 15.33 -3.04 2.26
N PHE A 151 15.69 -2.17 3.22
CA PHE A 151 14.92 -0.99 3.58
C PHE A 151 14.98 0.13 2.53
N ASN A 152 15.88 0.04 1.54
CA ASN A 152 15.86 0.91 0.37
C ASN A 152 14.91 0.39 -0.73
N ASN A 153 14.39 -0.83 -0.57
CA ASN A 153 13.40 -1.42 -1.45
C ASN A 153 12.01 -1.30 -0.83
N ALA A 154 11.32 -0.21 -1.18
CA ALA A 154 9.97 0.08 -0.69
C ALA A 154 8.99 -1.10 -0.84
N ALA A 155 9.06 -1.87 -1.92
CA ALA A 155 8.16 -3.01 -2.12
C ALA A 155 8.35 -4.11 -1.07
N GLN A 156 9.59 -4.35 -0.63
CA GLN A 156 9.86 -5.32 0.43
C GLN A 156 9.37 -4.82 1.79
N VAL A 157 9.61 -3.54 2.10
CA VAL A 157 9.12 -2.90 3.34
C VAL A 157 7.59 -2.92 3.38
N SER A 158 6.95 -2.45 2.32
CA SER A 158 5.49 -2.45 2.16
C SER A 158 4.89 -3.84 2.35
N ARG A 159 5.51 -4.89 1.79
CA ARG A 159 5.05 -6.28 1.99
C ARG A 159 5.05 -6.70 3.46
N LYS A 160 6.07 -6.33 4.24
CA LYS A 160 6.13 -6.65 5.69
C LYS A 160 5.12 -5.82 6.47
N MET A 161 4.95 -4.54 6.13
CA MET A 161 3.96 -3.68 6.79
C MET A 161 2.52 -4.11 6.49
N ARG A 162 2.26 -4.64 5.29
CA ARG A 162 0.95 -5.24 4.96
C ARG A 162 0.61 -6.39 5.90
N THR A 163 1.58 -7.25 6.20
CA THR A 163 1.39 -8.31 7.22
C THR A 163 1.06 -7.72 8.59
N ILE A 164 1.77 -6.68 9.04
CA ILE A 164 1.47 -6.05 10.34
C ILE A 164 0.07 -5.45 10.39
N HIS A 165 -0.34 -4.72 9.33
CA HIS A 165 -1.70 -4.16 9.26
C HIS A 165 -2.77 -5.26 9.18
N HIS A 166 -2.49 -6.36 8.48
CA HIS A 166 -3.37 -7.52 8.41
C HIS A 166 -3.58 -8.12 9.82
N GLU A 167 -2.49 -8.46 10.53
CA GLU A 167 -2.58 -9.02 11.88
C GLU A 167 -3.21 -8.04 12.89
N PHE A 168 -2.90 -6.75 12.78
CA PHE A 168 -3.53 -5.73 13.61
C PHE A 168 -5.04 -5.65 13.36
N THR A 169 -5.48 -5.85 12.12
CA THR A 169 -6.90 -5.87 11.77
C THR A 169 -7.61 -7.03 12.47
N HIS A 170 -7.01 -8.22 12.50
CA HIS A 170 -7.52 -9.34 13.28
C HIS A 170 -7.66 -9.01 14.77
N ILE A 171 -6.68 -8.32 15.36
CA ILE A 171 -6.73 -7.91 16.77
C ILE A 171 -7.93 -7.01 17.04
N VAL A 172 -8.13 -5.97 16.22
CA VAL A 172 -9.27 -5.07 16.42
C VAL A 172 -10.59 -5.78 16.13
N ASN A 173 -10.63 -6.75 15.20
CA ASN A 173 -11.82 -7.54 14.89
C ASN A 173 -12.21 -8.55 15.99
N GLN A 174 -11.23 -9.01 16.78
CA GLN A 174 -11.50 -9.83 17.98
C GLN A 174 -12.19 -9.01 19.09
N ILE A 175 -11.98 -7.69 19.11
CA ILE A 175 -12.52 -6.78 20.13
C ILE A 175 -13.86 -6.18 19.66
N VAL A 176 -13.93 -5.78 18.40
CA VAL A 176 -15.14 -5.27 17.76
C VAL A 176 -15.44 -6.15 16.55
N ALA A 177 -16.55 -6.89 16.59
CA ALA A 177 -16.88 -7.83 15.53
C ALA A 177 -17.03 -7.16 14.16
N ILE A 178 -16.57 -7.85 13.10
CA ILE A 178 -16.77 -7.42 11.72
C ILE A 178 -18.28 -7.33 11.44
N PRO A 179 -18.77 -6.24 10.80
CA PRO A 179 -20.17 -6.11 10.45
C PRO A 179 -20.64 -7.28 9.58
N PRO A 180 -21.77 -7.96 9.90
CA PRO A 180 -22.25 -9.10 9.13
C PRO A 180 -22.48 -8.82 7.65
N GLU A 181 -22.75 -7.56 7.30
CA GLU A 181 -22.92 -7.10 5.91
C GLU A 181 -21.67 -7.29 5.07
N PHE A 182 -20.47 -7.28 5.65
CA PHE A 182 -19.22 -7.50 4.91
C PHE A 182 -19.15 -8.91 4.32
N ARG A 183 -19.38 -9.93 5.16
CA ARG A 183 -19.38 -11.32 4.73
C ARG A 183 -20.42 -11.58 3.62
N LYS A 184 -21.56 -10.87 3.65
CA LYS A 184 -22.63 -11.04 2.66
C LYS A 184 -22.22 -10.66 1.24
N VAL A 185 -21.24 -9.77 1.07
CA VAL A 185 -20.82 -9.27 -0.25
C VAL A 185 -20.30 -10.39 -1.15
N THR A 186 -19.54 -11.34 -0.59
CA THR A 186 -18.93 -12.47 -1.33
C THR A 186 -19.17 -13.82 -0.65
N ASN A 187 -20.30 -13.97 0.05
CA ASN A 187 -20.57 -15.16 0.89
C ASN A 187 -20.54 -16.48 0.13
N ALA A 188 -20.91 -16.47 -1.16
CA ALA A 188 -20.94 -17.67 -2.00
C ALA A 188 -19.56 -18.07 -2.56
N ASP A 189 -18.57 -17.17 -2.50
CA ASP A 189 -17.33 -17.28 -3.28
C ASP A 189 -16.09 -17.58 -2.41
N TYR A 190 -16.27 -17.73 -1.08
CA TYR A 190 -15.22 -18.18 -0.17
C TYR A 190 -14.77 -19.60 -0.51
N PHE A 191 -13.46 -19.80 -0.48
CA PHE A 191 -12.78 -21.02 -0.87
C PHE A 191 -11.64 -21.29 0.11
N GLU A 192 -11.83 -22.27 1.00
CA GLU A 192 -10.93 -22.56 2.12
C GLU A 192 -9.49 -22.87 1.67
N ASP A 193 -9.32 -23.69 0.62
CA ASP A 193 -8.00 -23.95 0.04
C ASP A 193 -7.56 -22.81 -0.88
N TRP A 194 -7.17 -21.69 -0.26
CA TRP A 194 -6.70 -20.52 -0.99
C TRP A 194 -5.45 -20.80 -1.84
N THR A 195 -4.71 -21.89 -1.56
CA THR A 195 -3.48 -22.26 -2.29
C THR A 195 -3.74 -23.03 -3.58
N SER A 196 -4.95 -23.58 -3.75
CA SER A 196 -5.34 -24.35 -4.94
C SER A 196 -5.05 -23.62 -6.24
N SER A 197 -4.61 -24.37 -7.26
CA SER A 197 -4.47 -23.88 -8.63
C SER A 197 -5.79 -23.36 -9.23
N ASP A 198 -6.92 -23.83 -8.73
CA ASP A 198 -8.26 -23.42 -9.15
C ASP A 198 -8.69 -22.06 -8.56
N ASN A 199 -7.90 -21.53 -7.62
CA ASN A 199 -8.07 -20.20 -7.08
C ASN A 199 -6.98 -19.28 -7.64
N THR A 200 -7.04 -18.88 -8.91
CA THR A 200 -6.02 -17.97 -9.45
C THR A 200 -6.19 -16.54 -8.90
N ALA A 201 -5.16 -15.70 -9.03
CA ALA A 201 -5.26 -14.29 -8.63
C ALA A 201 -6.31 -13.54 -9.46
N GLY A 202 -6.45 -13.88 -10.74
CA GLY A 202 -7.47 -13.31 -11.63
C GLY A 202 -8.88 -13.74 -11.24
N ASP A 203 -9.09 -15.02 -10.87
CA ASP A 203 -10.39 -15.50 -10.40
C ASP A 203 -10.77 -14.83 -9.07
N ALA A 204 -9.81 -14.73 -8.13
CA ALA A 204 -10.06 -14.03 -6.87
C ALA A 204 -10.45 -12.56 -7.09
N GLN A 205 -9.74 -11.87 -7.97
CA GLN A 205 -10.06 -10.49 -8.35
C GLN A 205 -11.46 -10.38 -8.96
N ALA A 206 -11.79 -11.21 -9.96
CA ALA A 206 -13.08 -11.21 -10.64
C ALA A 206 -14.26 -11.55 -9.72
N LEU A 207 -14.02 -12.29 -8.63
CA LEU A 207 -15.01 -12.62 -7.61
C LEU A 207 -15.12 -11.56 -6.49
N GLY A 208 -14.35 -10.47 -6.57
CA GLY A 208 -14.41 -9.36 -5.61
C GLY A 208 -13.53 -9.55 -4.36
N PHE A 209 -12.37 -10.19 -4.50
CA PHE A 209 -11.36 -10.34 -3.45
C PHE A 209 -10.05 -9.65 -3.84
N VAL A 210 -9.37 -9.02 -2.89
CA VAL A 210 -8.09 -8.31 -3.11
C VAL A 210 -6.88 -9.22 -3.26
N SER A 211 -7.02 -10.48 -2.84
CA SER A 211 -5.97 -11.49 -2.94
C SER A 211 -6.59 -12.88 -2.99
N ARG A 212 -5.79 -13.86 -3.41
CA ARG A 212 -6.17 -15.28 -3.30
C ARG A 212 -6.45 -15.68 -1.85
N TYR A 213 -5.68 -15.14 -0.91
CA TYR A 213 -5.78 -15.45 0.51
C TYR A 213 -7.06 -14.91 1.15
N ALA A 214 -7.54 -13.74 0.69
CA ALA A 214 -8.82 -13.16 1.11
C ALA A 214 -10.02 -14.10 0.85
N ARG A 215 -9.91 -15.06 -0.08
CA ARG A 215 -10.96 -16.06 -0.31
C ARG A 215 -11.05 -17.14 0.76
N SER A 216 -10.05 -17.30 1.62
CA SER A 216 -10.04 -18.37 2.62
C SER A 216 -11.24 -18.27 3.58
N GLN A 217 -11.49 -17.08 4.12
CA GLN A 217 -12.63 -16.79 5.00
C GLN A 217 -12.86 -15.28 5.13
N TYR A 218 -14.05 -14.89 5.61
CA TYR A 218 -14.45 -13.48 5.71
C TYR A 218 -13.60 -12.64 6.67
N THR A 219 -12.97 -13.25 7.67
CA THR A 219 -12.03 -12.55 8.57
C THR A 219 -10.73 -12.22 7.85
N GLU A 220 -10.17 -13.15 7.07
CA GLU A 220 -8.99 -12.88 6.24
C GLU A 220 -9.30 -11.84 5.16
N ASP A 221 -10.47 -11.94 4.54
CA ASP A 221 -10.95 -10.99 3.55
C ASP A 221 -10.97 -9.56 4.11
N PHE A 222 -11.50 -9.36 5.32
CA PHE A 222 -11.54 -8.05 5.96
C PHE A 222 -10.15 -7.52 6.30
N ALA A 223 -9.28 -8.38 6.84
CA ALA A 223 -7.89 -8.05 7.16
C ALA A 223 -7.06 -7.70 5.91
N GLU A 224 -7.20 -8.49 4.84
CA GLU A 224 -6.56 -8.25 3.55
C GLU A 224 -7.05 -6.96 2.90
N MET A 225 -8.37 -6.70 2.91
CA MET A 225 -8.93 -5.45 2.41
C MET A 225 -8.32 -4.25 3.13
N THR A 226 -8.28 -4.29 4.46
CA THR A 226 -7.73 -3.21 5.29
C THR A 226 -6.24 -3.00 4.99
N ALA A 227 -5.46 -4.07 4.98
CA ALA A 227 -4.02 -4.00 4.77
C ALA A 227 -3.64 -3.53 3.35
N HIS A 228 -4.33 -4.03 2.31
CA HIS A 228 -4.08 -3.60 0.93
C HIS A 228 -4.48 -2.14 0.72
N LEU A 229 -5.62 -1.70 1.26
CA LEU A 229 -6.02 -0.30 1.17
C LEU A 229 -4.98 0.62 1.82
N LEU A 230 -4.47 0.29 3.00
CA LEU A 230 -3.47 1.11 3.70
C LEU A 230 -2.11 1.15 3.00
N VAL A 231 -1.62 0.00 2.54
CA VAL A 231 -0.24 -0.12 2.03
C VAL A 231 -0.15 0.16 0.53
N GLU A 232 -1.03 -0.45 -0.28
CA GLU A 232 -0.99 -0.26 -1.73
C GLU A 232 -1.58 1.11 -2.11
N GLY A 233 -2.61 1.55 -1.37
CA GLY A 233 -3.22 2.87 -1.50
C GLY A 233 -4.43 2.92 -2.42
N GLN A 234 -5.09 4.07 -2.47
CA GLN A 234 -6.39 4.22 -3.12
C GLN A 234 -6.35 4.01 -4.63
N LEU A 235 -5.38 4.62 -5.31
CA LEU A 235 -5.26 4.53 -6.76
C LEU A 235 -5.01 3.09 -7.22
N TRP A 236 -4.18 2.34 -6.49
CA TRP A 236 -3.97 0.92 -6.75
C TRP A 236 -5.28 0.14 -6.58
N PHE A 237 -6.01 0.37 -5.47
CA PHE A 237 -7.24 -0.36 -5.19
C PHE A 237 -8.32 -0.11 -6.22
N ASP A 238 -8.49 1.14 -6.65
CA ASP A 238 -9.48 1.52 -7.67
C ASP A 238 -9.15 0.90 -9.03
N ALA A 239 -7.87 0.88 -9.42
CA ALA A 239 -7.42 0.22 -10.64
C ALA A 239 -7.58 -1.31 -10.55
N TYR A 240 -7.23 -1.91 -9.41
CA TYR A 240 -7.40 -3.33 -9.14
C TYR A 240 -8.88 -3.74 -9.21
N ALA A 241 -9.78 -2.98 -8.57
CA ALA A 241 -11.21 -3.24 -8.61
C ALA A 241 -11.77 -3.15 -10.03
N LYS A 242 -11.35 -2.13 -10.80
CA LYS A 242 -11.81 -1.93 -12.17
C LYS A 242 -11.33 -3.04 -13.11
N ALA A 243 -10.11 -3.52 -12.94
CA ALA A 243 -9.55 -4.59 -13.76
C ALA A 243 -10.25 -5.95 -13.55
N GLY A 244 -10.97 -6.14 -12.43
CA GLY A 244 -11.77 -7.33 -12.17
C GLY A 244 -13.10 -7.41 -12.92
N GLY A 245 -13.54 -6.33 -13.58
CA GLY A 245 -14.85 -6.22 -14.23
C GLY A 245 -15.94 -5.62 -13.33
N ASP A 246 -17.12 -5.37 -13.90
CA ASP A 246 -18.17 -4.57 -13.25
C ASP A 246 -18.67 -5.18 -11.91
N ASP A 247 -18.92 -6.49 -11.86
CA ASP A 247 -19.36 -7.18 -10.64
C ASP A 247 -18.29 -7.14 -9.53
N ALA A 248 -17.03 -7.41 -9.89
CA ALA A 248 -15.90 -7.29 -8.98
C ALA A 248 -15.74 -5.87 -8.45
N TYR A 249 -15.89 -4.88 -9.32
CA TYR A 249 -15.80 -3.47 -8.96
C TYR A 249 -16.87 -3.11 -7.92
N GLU A 250 -18.14 -3.44 -8.16
CA GLU A 250 -19.22 -3.18 -7.21
C GLU A 250 -18.98 -3.85 -5.85
N LYS A 251 -18.57 -5.13 -5.84
CA LYS A 251 -18.26 -5.88 -4.62
C LYS A 251 -17.09 -5.28 -3.85
N LEU A 252 -15.98 -4.97 -4.52
CA LEU A 252 -14.79 -4.41 -3.89
C LEU A 252 -15.03 -3.00 -3.35
N LYS A 253 -15.72 -2.13 -4.09
CA LYS A 253 -16.11 -0.79 -3.60
C LYS A 253 -17.09 -0.89 -2.43
N ARG A 254 -17.98 -1.88 -2.43
CA ARG A 254 -18.86 -2.14 -1.27
C ARG A 254 -18.07 -2.59 -0.04
N LYS A 255 -17.12 -3.50 -0.19
CA LYS A 255 -16.22 -3.96 0.89
C LYS A 255 -15.39 -2.81 1.44
N GLU A 256 -14.80 -2.00 0.58
CA GLU A 256 -14.05 -0.80 0.96
C GLU A 256 -14.90 0.16 1.79
N ALA A 257 -16.13 0.48 1.34
CA ALA A 257 -17.03 1.34 2.09
C ALA A 257 -17.31 0.77 3.50
N LEU A 258 -17.50 -0.55 3.63
CA LEU A 258 -17.71 -1.21 4.91
C LEU A 258 -16.47 -1.18 5.82
N VAL A 259 -15.26 -1.28 5.26
CA VAL A 259 -14.01 -1.10 6.02
C VAL A 259 -13.90 0.34 6.53
N VAL A 260 -14.09 1.32 5.65
CA VAL A 260 -14.04 2.75 6.02
C VAL A 260 -15.07 3.08 7.10
N ASP A 261 -16.31 2.60 6.95
CA ASP A 261 -17.38 2.79 7.91
C ASP A 261 -17.08 2.12 9.25
N TYR A 262 -16.52 0.91 9.24
CA TYR A 262 -16.14 0.19 10.46
C TYR A 262 -15.10 0.98 11.27
N PHE A 263 -14.01 1.42 10.64
CA PHE A 263 -12.99 2.21 11.33
C PHE A 263 -13.54 3.55 11.83
N LYS A 264 -14.43 4.19 11.07
CA LYS A 264 -15.06 5.44 11.48
C LYS A 264 -16.03 5.27 12.64
N GLN A 265 -16.90 4.28 12.60
CA GLN A 265 -17.98 4.09 13.58
C GLN A 265 -17.44 3.58 14.91
N TYR A 266 -16.53 2.61 14.91
CA TYR A 266 -16.11 1.92 16.13
C TYR A 266 -14.84 2.48 16.76
N PHE A 267 -14.00 3.16 15.98
CA PHE A 267 -12.73 3.69 16.46
C PHE A 267 -12.57 5.20 16.22
N ASN A 268 -13.56 5.85 15.59
CA ASN A 268 -13.50 7.25 15.18
C ASN A 268 -12.28 7.58 14.28
N ILE A 269 -11.76 6.58 13.58
CA ILE A 269 -10.62 6.73 12.67
C ILE A 269 -11.16 7.17 11.31
N ASN A 270 -10.68 8.31 10.81
CA ASN A 270 -10.86 8.62 9.40
C ASN A 270 -9.86 7.77 8.60
N PHE A 271 -10.38 6.73 7.95
CA PHE A 271 -9.56 5.77 7.23
C PHE A 271 -8.76 6.41 6.09
N ARG A 272 -9.26 7.48 5.47
CA ARG A 272 -8.54 8.23 4.41
C ARG A 272 -7.38 9.01 4.95
N ASP A 273 -7.52 9.57 6.15
CA ASP A 273 -6.41 10.27 6.81
C ASP A 273 -5.33 9.26 7.22
N LEU A 274 -5.72 8.07 7.69
CA LEU A 274 -4.76 7.00 7.98
C LEU A 274 -4.04 6.50 6.73
N GLN A 275 -4.78 6.26 5.64
CA GLN A 275 -4.21 5.86 4.35
C GLN A 275 -3.23 6.92 3.82
N TYR A 276 -3.56 8.20 3.97
CA TYR A 276 -2.67 9.31 3.66
C TYR A 276 -1.37 9.25 4.46
N GLU A 277 -1.44 9.11 5.79
CA GLU A 277 -0.24 9.08 6.65
C GLU A 277 0.66 7.88 6.33
N VAL A 278 0.08 6.71 6.07
CA VAL A 278 0.85 5.52 5.64
C VAL A 278 1.53 5.77 4.29
N ALA A 279 0.79 6.26 3.29
CA ALA A 279 1.35 6.55 1.97
C ALA A 279 2.44 7.64 2.04
N LYS A 280 2.28 8.63 2.91
CA LYS A 280 3.25 9.68 3.17
C LYS A 280 4.56 9.10 3.71
N VAL A 281 4.50 8.32 4.79
CA VAL A 281 5.70 7.72 5.40
C VAL A 281 6.42 6.81 4.40
N LEU A 282 5.67 5.97 3.68
CA LEU A 282 6.25 5.10 2.64
C LEU A 282 6.97 5.90 1.56
N ARG A 283 6.37 7.00 1.08
CA ARG A 283 6.97 7.87 0.06
C ARG A 283 8.22 8.58 0.56
N GLU A 284 8.14 9.20 1.74
CA GLU A 284 9.15 10.17 2.20
C GLU A 284 10.29 9.53 2.98
N GLU A 285 10.02 8.47 3.76
CA GLU A 285 11.04 7.80 4.58
C GLU A 285 11.59 6.54 3.90
N TYR A 286 10.80 5.90 3.04
CA TYR A 286 11.16 4.62 2.40
C TYR A 286 11.25 4.71 0.87
N ASN A 287 11.16 5.93 0.31
CA ASN A 287 11.28 6.20 -1.13
C ASN A 287 10.33 5.35 -2.00
N ASP A 288 9.12 5.09 -1.52
CA ASP A 288 8.10 4.37 -2.29
C ASP A 288 7.54 5.23 -3.42
N ASN A 289 8.20 5.16 -4.57
CA ASN A 289 7.79 5.86 -5.77
C ASN A 289 6.39 5.43 -6.27
N SER A 290 5.84 4.29 -5.83
CA SER A 290 4.48 3.88 -6.19
C SER A 290 3.40 4.86 -5.70
N LYS A 291 3.74 5.73 -4.74
CA LYS A 291 2.84 6.76 -4.20
C LYS A 291 2.95 8.12 -4.93
N SER A 292 3.88 8.25 -5.87
CA SER A 292 4.10 9.50 -6.63
C SER A 292 3.05 9.73 -7.72
N PHE A 293 2.84 10.99 -8.09
CA PHE A 293 1.96 11.35 -9.21
C PHE A 293 2.48 10.76 -10.53
N LEU A 294 3.80 10.83 -10.75
CA LEU A 294 4.44 10.29 -11.94
C LEU A 294 4.22 8.79 -12.10
N TYR A 295 4.32 8.01 -11.01
CA TYR A 295 4.01 6.59 -11.06
C TYR A 295 2.54 6.34 -11.42
N ALA A 296 1.61 7.11 -10.82
CA ALA A 296 0.19 7.00 -11.14
C ALA A 296 -0.10 7.31 -12.62
N LEU A 297 0.58 8.30 -13.19
CA LEU A 297 0.50 8.65 -14.60
C LEU A 297 1.02 7.52 -15.50
N GLN A 298 2.24 7.05 -15.26
CA GLN A 298 2.89 6.01 -16.07
C GLN A 298 2.17 4.66 -16.04
N ASN A 299 1.47 4.37 -14.94
CA ASN A 299 0.72 3.13 -14.74
C ASN A 299 -0.78 3.26 -15.00
N ASN A 300 -1.23 4.37 -15.59
CA ASN A 300 -2.64 4.61 -15.94
C ASN A 300 -3.60 4.46 -14.74
N LEU A 301 -3.14 4.88 -13.55
CA LEU A 301 -3.93 4.84 -12.31
C LEU A 301 -4.79 6.11 -12.14
N ILE A 302 -4.54 7.13 -12.96
CA ILE A 302 -5.29 8.38 -12.97
C ILE A 302 -6.56 8.20 -13.82
N ALA A 303 -7.64 7.75 -13.19
CA ALA A 303 -8.89 7.46 -13.88
C ALA A 303 -9.80 8.69 -14.12
N ASN A 304 -9.72 9.70 -13.24
CA ASN A 304 -10.54 10.89 -13.34
C ASN A 304 -9.80 12.02 -14.09
N PRO A 305 -10.55 12.88 -14.81
CA PRO A 305 -9.98 14.09 -15.38
C PRO A 305 -9.40 15.01 -14.31
N LEU A 306 -8.25 15.60 -14.59
CA LEU A 306 -7.74 16.72 -13.82
C LEU A 306 -8.45 18.00 -14.26
N VAL A 307 -9.32 18.54 -13.40
CA VAL A 307 -10.12 19.73 -13.66
C VAL A 307 -9.38 20.98 -13.19
N VAL A 308 -8.91 21.79 -14.14
CA VAL A 308 -8.24 23.06 -13.87
C VAL A 308 -9.23 24.20 -14.08
N ASP A 309 -9.83 24.67 -12.98
CA ASP A 309 -10.84 25.71 -12.98
C ASP A 309 -10.48 26.83 -12.00
N PHE A 310 -9.97 27.93 -12.53
CA PHE A 310 -9.52 29.10 -11.77
C PHE A 310 -10.63 29.84 -11.04
N ASN A 311 -11.89 29.56 -11.36
CA ASN A 311 -13.04 30.18 -10.69
C ASN A 311 -13.67 29.27 -9.63
N ALA A 312 -13.18 28.02 -9.50
CA ALA A 312 -13.78 27.02 -8.63
C ALA A 312 -12.95 26.77 -7.36
N GLY A 313 -13.65 26.73 -6.23
CA GLY A 313 -13.12 26.21 -4.96
C GLY A 313 -12.16 27.13 -4.22
N ILE A 314 -11.88 26.78 -2.96
CA ILE A 314 -10.99 27.54 -2.07
C ILE A 314 -9.51 27.17 -2.23
N HIS A 315 -9.19 26.17 -3.07
CA HIS A 315 -7.86 25.58 -3.14
C HIS A 315 -6.81 26.55 -3.72
N TYR A 316 -7.16 27.38 -4.70
CA TYR A 316 -6.27 28.45 -5.17
C TYR A 316 -6.03 29.54 -4.11
N THR A 317 -6.99 29.78 -3.23
CA THR A 317 -6.79 30.65 -2.06
C THR A 317 -5.90 29.99 -1.00
N GLU A 318 -6.00 28.66 -0.84
CA GLU A 318 -5.28 27.91 0.19
C GLU A 318 -3.84 27.55 -0.20
N PHE A 319 -3.62 27.16 -1.45
CA PHE A 319 -2.33 26.65 -1.95
C PHE A 319 -1.67 27.57 -2.99
N GLY A 320 -2.33 28.69 -3.31
CA GLY A 320 -1.84 29.65 -4.29
C GLY A 320 -2.08 29.22 -5.73
N GLN A 321 -1.78 30.15 -6.63
CA GLN A 321 -1.84 30.02 -8.08
C GLN A 321 -0.52 30.56 -8.66
N SER A 322 -0.01 29.91 -9.70
CA SER A 322 1.13 30.43 -10.47
C SER A 322 0.77 31.74 -11.16
N GLU A 323 1.51 32.81 -10.87
CA GLU A 323 1.40 34.08 -11.60
C GLU A 323 1.77 33.90 -13.07
N GLN A 324 2.82 33.13 -13.36
CA GLN A 324 3.28 32.87 -14.73
C GLN A 324 2.23 32.11 -15.55
N PHE A 325 1.58 31.11 -14.97
CA PHE A 325 0.51 30.38 -15.66
C PHE A 325 -0.77 31.21 -15.76
N ALA A 326 -1.03 32.10 -14.79
CA ALA A 326 -2.14 33.04 -14.87
C ALA A 326 -2.02 33.93 -16.12
N GLU A 327 -0.82 34.37 -16.49
CA GLU A 327 -0.58 35.12 -17.74
C GLU A 327 -0.95 34.30 -18.99
N VAL A 328 -0.64 33.00 -19.01
CA VAL A 328 -1.03 32.08 -20.09
C VAL A 328 -2.56 32.00 -20.20
N TRP A 329 -3.26 31.87 -19.08
CA TRP A 329 -4.72 31.83 -19.04
C TRP A 329 -5.37 33.18 -19.41
N ASP A 330 -4.76 34.30 -19.03
CA ASP A 330 -5.18 35.65 -19.43
C ASP A 330 -5.03 35.88 -20.93
N ALA A 331 -3.97 35.34 -21.54
CA ALA A 331 -3.80 35.33 -22.98
C ALA A 331 -4.91 34.52 -23.68
N VAL A 332 -5.32 33.38 -23.12
CA VAL A 332 -6.47 32.60 -23.63
C VAL A 332 -7.78 33.39 -23.53
N LYS A 333 -8.05 34.02 -22.37
CA LYS A 333 -9.21 34.90 -22.17
C LYS A 333 -9.26 36.00 -23.22
N SER A 334 -8.13 36.66 -23.46
CA SER A 334 -8.00 37.73 -24.45
C SER A 334 -8.23 37.23 -25.87
N GLY A 335 -7.61 36.10 -26.24
CA GLY A 335 -7.71 35.52 -27.58
C GLY A 335 -9.13 35.05 -27.94
N LEU A 336 -9.83 34.40 -27.02
CA LEU A 336 -11.24 34.02 -27.21
C LEU A 336 -12.18 35.23 -27.20
N GLY A 337 -11.89 36.22 -26.35
CA GLY A 337 -12.68 37.45 -26.19
C GLY A 337 -12.84 38.24 -27.48
N VAL A 338 -11.84 38.22 -28.39
CA VAL A 338 -11.90 38.85 -29.73
C VAL A 338 -13.14 38.42 -30.52
N ASN A 339 -13.61 37.19 -30.30
CA ASN A 339 -14.75 36.61 -31.01
C ASN A 339 -15.98 36.43 -30.10
N GLY A 340 -16.07 37.19 -29.00
CA GLY A 340 -17.20 37.13 -28.06
C GLY A 340 -17.33 35.76 -27.37
N ARG A 341 -16.21 35.09 -27.12
CA ARG A 341 -16.15 33.80 -26.40
C ARG A 341 -15.42 33.97 -25.08
N THR A 342 -15.80 33.18 -24.08
CA THR A 342 -15.20 33.23 -22.74
C THR A 342 -14.73 31.82 -22.34
N PRO A 343 -13.46 31.59 -22.03
CA PRO A 343 -13.02 30.31 -21.48
C PRO A 343 -13.58 30.12 -20.07
N VAL A 344 -13.89 28.87 -19.71
CA VAL A 344 -14.44 28.51 -18.39
C VAL A 344 -13.38 27.77 -17.58
N ASN A 345 -12.95 26.62 -18.08
CA ASN A 345 -11.94 25.76 -17.48
C ASN A 345 -11.31 24.87 -18.56
N PHE A 346 -10.30 24.09 -18.18
CA PHE A 346 -9.85 22.98 -19.01
C PHE A 346 -9.67 21.72 -18.17
N ASN A 347 -9.84 20.57 -18.82
CA ASN A 347 -9.70 19.27 -18.18
C ASN A 347 -8.59 18.49 -18.88
N ILE A 348 -7.74 17.83 -18.10
CA ILE A 348 -6.76 16.87 -18.63
C ILE A 348 -7.33 15.48 -18.43
N VAL A 349 -7.60 14.79 -19.53
CA VAL A 349 -8.10 13.42 -19.53
C VAL A 349 -7.00 12.51 -20.01
N PHE A 350 -6.51 11.63 -19.15
CA PHE A 350 -5.52 10.63 -19.53
C PHE A 350 -6.24 9.47 -20.22
N LEU A 351 -6.07 9.36 -21.54
CA LEU A 351 -6.68 8.30 -22.35
C LEU A 351 -5.88 6.99 -22.25
N SER A 352 -4.57 7.12 -22.03
CA SER A 352 -3.64 6.03 -21.71
C SER A 352 -2.43 6.60 -20.95
N SER A 353 -1.44 5.76 -20.66
CA SER A 353 -0.16 6.20 -20.10
C SER A 353 0.68 7.06 -21.04
N SER A 354 0.35 7.09 -22.35
CA SER A 354 1.10 7.81 -23.38
C SER A 354 0.28 8.84 -24.15
N VAL A 355 -1.02 8.98 -23.86
CA VAL A 355 -1.91 9.92 -24.55
C VAL A 355 -2.80 10.61 -23.53
N MET A 356 -2.79 11.94 -23.57
CA MET A 356 -3.78 12.76 -22.88
C MET A 356 -4.57 13.60 -23.87
N GLN A 357 -5.78 13.95 -23.45
CA GLN A 357 -6.67 14.83 -24.14
C GLN A 357 -6.94 16.05 -23.26
N ILE A 358 -6.68 17.23 -23.80
CA ILE A 358 -7.04 18.50 -23.17
C ILE A 358 -8.43 18.90 -23.68
N ARG A 359 -9.40 18.95 -22.75
CA ARG A 359 -10.77 19.39 -23.03
C ARG A 359 -10.97 20.79 -22.50
N HIS A 360 -10.86 21.79 -23.38
CA HIS A 360 -11.14 23.16 -23.01
C HIS A 360 -12.65 23.42 -23.06
N SER A 361 -13.18 24.06 -22.03
CA SER A 361 -14.58 24.47 -21.94
C SER A 361 -14.68 25.98 -22.17
N TYR A 362 -15.64 26.42 -22.99
CA TYR A 362 -15.86 27.85 -23.23
C TYR A 362 -17.33 28.14 -23.56
N THR A 363 -17.74 29.40 -23.41
CA THR A 363 -19.07 29.88 -23.80
C THR A 363 -18.99 30.88 -24.95
N ASN A 364 -20.07 31.03 -25.70
CA ASN A 364 -20.25 32.14 -26.64
C ASN A 364 -21.01 33.32 -25.99
N ALA A 365 -21.18 34.41 -26.74
CA ALA A 365 -21.91 35.59 -26.28
C ALA A 365 -23.39 35.33 -25.91
N ALA A 366 -23.99 34.24 -26.42
CA ALA A 366 -25.35 33.82 -26.06
C ALA A 366 -25.40 32.93 -24.81
N GLY A 367 -24.25 32.69 -24.14
CA GLY A 367 -24.14 31.82 -22.97
C GLY A 367 -24.20 30.33 -23.27
N SER A 368 -24.21 29.92 -24.55
CA SER A 368 -24.15 28.51 -24.92
C SER A 368 -22.76 27.95 -24.63
N SER A 369 -22.71 26.75 -24.04
CA SER A 369 -21.46 26.06 -23.67
C SER A 369 -20.97 25.16 -24.79
N PHE A 370 -19.65 25.16 -25.01
CA PHE A 370 -18.95 24.38 -26.01
C PHE A 370 -17.68 23.78 -25.41
N SER A 371 -17.13 22.76 -26.08
CA SER A 371 -15.83 22.20 -25.77
C SER A 371 -14.95 22.11 -27.03
N ALA A 372 -13.66 22.36 -26.86
CA ALA A 372 -12.62 22.22 -27.87
C ALA A 372 -11.59 21.20 -27.36
N TRP A 373 -11.39 20.10 -28.09
CA TRP A 373 -10.48 19.03 -27.69
C TRP A 373 -9.19 19.06 -28.49
N TYR A 374 -8.08 18.77 -27.81
CA TYR A 374 -6.75 18.62 -28.39
C TYR A 374 -6.05 17.42 -27.74
N ASP A 375 -5.43 16.57 -28.54
CA ASP A 375 -4.72 15.39 -28.02
C ASP A 375 -3.21 15.63 -28.02
N PHE A 376 -2.54 15.05 -27.03
CA PHE A 376 -1.11 15.15 -26.81
C PHE A 376 -0.54 13.78 -26.50
N ASN A 377 0.56 13.43 -27.16
CA ASN A 377 1.42 12.34 -26.72
C ASN A 377 2.15 12.76 -25.45
N ILE A 378 2.24 11.85 -24.49
CA ILE A 378 2.99 12.02 -23.25
C ILE A 378 4.25 11.16 -23.36
N THR A 379 5.41 11.79 -23.20
CA THR A 379 6.68 11.08 -23.04
C THR A 379 7.25 11.38 -21.67
N VAL A 380 7.70 10.35 -20.95
CA VAL A 380 8.39 10.47 -19.67
C VAL A 380 9.78 9.87 -19.83
N ASP A 381 10.82 10.66 -19.58
CA ASP A 381 12.20 10.20 -19.69
C ASP A 381 12.70 9.47 -18.42
N ALA A 382 13.93 8.99 -18.45
CA ALA A 382 14.54 8.28 -17.32
C ALA A 382 14.74 9.16 -16.06
N ASN A 383 14.76 10.48 -16.23
CA ASN A 383 14.85 11.42 -15.12
C ASN A 383 13.47 11.72 -14.53
N GLY A 384 12.38 11.35 -15.19
CA GLY A 384 11.00 11.72 -14.84
C GLY A 384 10.57 13.07 -15.39
N ASP A 385 11.29 13.61 -16.39
CA ASP A 385 10.86 14.78 -17.15
C ASP A 385 9.74 14.38 -18.12
N ILE A 386 8.70 15.22 -18.22
CA ILE A 386 7.49 14.97 -18.99
C ILE A 386 7.42 15.95 -20.15
N THR A 387 7.27 15.46 -21.38
CA THR A 387 7.03 16.31 -22.54
C THR A 387 5.69 15.98 -23.17
N PHE A 388 4.99 17.00 -23.65
CA PHE A 388 3.74 16.85 -24.37
C PHE A 388 3.94 17.21 -25.84
N GLU A 389 3.50 16.35 -26.75
CA GLU A 389 3.54 16.63 -28.19
C GLU A 389 2.13 16.55 -28.75
N ARG A 390 1.59 17.70 -29.15
CA ARG A 390 0.24 17.79 -29.70
C ARG A 390 0.15 17.05 -31.04
N PHE A 391 -0.94 16.33 -31.24
CA PHE A 391 -1.26 15.72 -32.53
C PHE A 391 -2.76 15.84 -32.84
N ASP A 392 -3.09 15.64 -34.11
CA ASP A 392 -4.48 15.56 -34.58
C ASP A 392 -4.72 14.14 -35.10
N ASP A 393 -5.63 13.41 -34.46
CA ASP A 393 -6.00 12.05 -34.84
C ASP A 393 -6.94 12.00 -36.07
N GLY A 394 -7.36 13.16 -36.58
CA GLY A 394 -8.27 13.29 -37.73
C GLY A 394 -9.73 12.96 -37.40
N THR A 395 -10.08 12.76 -36.12
CA THR A 395 -11.44 12.40 -35.71
C THR A 395 -12.43 13.54 -35.95
N ASN A 396 -13.57 13.24 -36.59
CA ASN A 396 -14.60 14.22 -36.97
C ASN A 396 -15.68 14.48 -35.89
N ARG A 397 -15.35 14.34 -34.60
CA ARG A 397 -16.29 14.72 -33.52
C ARG A 397 -16.43 16.23 -33.42
N ALA A 398 -17.59 16.67 -32.95
CA ALA A 398 -17.94 18.09 -32.85
C ALA A 398 -16.92 18.88 -32.01
N GLU A 399 -16.41 18.28 -30.93
CA GLU A 399 -15.46 18.90 -30.01
C GLU A 399 -14.07 19.10 -30.63
N TYR A 400 -13.58 18.16 -31.45
CA TYR A 400 -12.36 18.37 -32.23
C TYR A 400 -12.58 19.39 -33.35
N ASN A 401 -13.74 19.36 -34.02
CA ASN A 401 -14.08 20.36 -35.03
C ASN A 401 -14.15 21.78 -34.44
N ASN A 402 -14.65 21.92 -33.21
CA ASN A 402 -14.57 23.15 -32.45
C ASN A 402 -13.11 23.56 -32.19
N GLY A 403 -12.24 22.62 -31.81
CA GLY A 403 -10.81 22.87 -31.63
C GLY A 403 -10.06 23.28 -32.91
N ARG A 404 -10.51 22.78 -34.07
CA ARG A 404 -9.98 23.14 -35.40
C ARG A 404 -10.57 24.43 -35.98
N ASN A 405 -11.65 24.95 -35.41
CA ASN A 405 -12.21 26.24 -35.83
C ASN A 405 -11.15 27.33 -35.65
N SER A 406 -10.84 28.09 -36.71
CA SER A 406 -9.72 29.05 -36.71
C SER A 406 -9.77 30.08 -35.57
N GLN A 407 -10.96 30.53 -35.18
CA GLN A 407 -11.13 31.49 -34.09
C GLN A 407 -10.88 30.86 -32.72
N VAL A 408 -11.37 29.63 -32.51
CA VAL A 408 -11.21 28.89 -31.25
C VAL A 408 -9.77 28.40 -31.11
N ALA A 409 -9.18 27.88 -32.18
CA ALA A 409 -7.78 27.48 -32.26
C ALA A 409 -6.84 28.64 -31.94
N ALA A 410 -7.08 29.83 -32.50
CA ALA A 410 -6.31 31.02 -32.17
C ALA A 410 -6.47 31.44 -30.71
N GLY A 411 -7.67 31.32 -30.15
CA GLY A 411 -7.96 31.65 -28.76
C GLY A 411 -7.27 30.73 -27.74
N PHE A 412 -7.25 29.42 -27.99
CA PHE A 412 -6.56 28.45 -27.13
C PHE A 412 -5.09 28.24 -27.45
N LYS A 413 -4.56 28.91 -28.48
CA LYS A 413 -3.16 28.82 -28.88
C LYS A 413 -2.18 29.04 -27.70
N PRO A 414 -2.34 30.07 -26.83
CA PRO A 414 -1.38 30.30 -25.75
C PRO A 414 -1.23 29.11 -24.79
N LEU A 415 -2.34 28.48 -24.41
CA LEU A 415 -2.30 27.31 -23.52
C LEU A 415 -1.78 26.06 -24.23
N ASN A 416 -2.22 25.82 -25.47
CA ASN A 416 -1.73 24.66 -26.21
C ASN A 416 -0.22 24.76 -26.51
N ASP A 417 0.27 25.95 -26.87
CA ASP A 417 1.70 26.22 -27.07
C ASP A 417 2.49 26.13 -25.76
N TYR A 418 1.90 26.55 -24.64
CA TYR A 418 2.52 26.38 -23.33
C TYR A 418 2.72 24.89 -23.01
N LEU A 419 1.73 24.04 -23.32
CA LEU A 419 1.79 22.60 -23.07
C LEU A 419 2.79 21.89 -24.01
N ASP A 420 2.84 22.20 -25.30
CA ASP A 420 3.78 21.55 -26.23
C ASP A 420 5.16 22.23 -26.32
N GLY A 421 5.34 23.40 -25.71
CA GLY A 421 6.58 24.18 -25.72
C GLY A 421 7.49 24.01 -24.49
N HIS A 422 7.08 23.27 -23.47
CA HIS A 422 7.83 23.10 -22.23
C HIS A 422 8.09 21.63 -21.86
N VAL A 423 9.11 21.44 -21.03
CA VAL A 423 9.35 20.19 -20.30
C VAL A 423 8.78 20.37 -18.90
N PHE A 424 8.05 19.38 -18.41
CA PHE A 424 7.32 19.41 -17.14
C PHE A 424 7.82 18.39 -16.14
N ARG A 425 7.45 18.61 -14.89
CA ARG A 425 7.45 17.64 -13.80
C ARG A 425 6.05 17.54 -13.23
N GLY A 426 5.62 16.34 -12.84
CA GLY A 426 4.30 16.11 -12.27
C GLY A 426 4.38 15.82 -10.78
N ASP A 427 3.47 16.42 -10.00
CA ASP A 427 3.38 16.17 -8.56
C ASP A 427 1.94 16.27 -8.04
N TRP A 428 1.71 15.67 -6.88
CA TRP A 428 0.54 15.97 -6.06
C TRP A 428 0.71 17.33 -5.39
N ILE A 429 -0.39 17.99 -4.99
CA ILE A 429 -0.30 19.18 -4.12
C ILE A 429 0.51 18.83 -2.84
N PRO A 430 1.33 19.77 -2.32
CA PRO A 430 2.28 19.50 -1.25
C PRO A 430 1.63 18.99 0.03
N GLU A 431 2.43 18.29 0.83
CA GLU A 431 2.01 17.68 2.09
C GLU A 431 1.39 18.68 3.09
N SER A 432 1.85 19.95 3.07
CA SER A 432 1.29 21.02 3.89
C SER A 432 -0.22 21.24 3.69
N ALA A 433 -0.80 20.75 2.59
CA ALA A 433 -2.24 20.74 2.37
C ALA A 433 -3.01 19.78 3.29
N GLY A 434 -2.32 18.82 3.91
CA GLY A 434 -2.86 17.88 4.87
C GLY A 434 -3.74 16.77 4.27
N PRO A 435 -4.21 15.84 5.12
CA PRO A 435 -4.88 14.60 4.70
C PRO A 435 -6.20 14.83 3.97
N ARG A 436 -6.88 15.95 4.24
CA ARG A 436 -8.14 16.31 3.56
C ARG A 436 -7.99 16.48 2.05
N ASN A 437 -6.76 16.67 1.56
CA ASN A 437 -6.44 16.87 0.15
C ASN A 437 -5.72 15.67 -0.49
N TYR A 438 -5.58 14.55 0.23
CA TYR A 438 -4.97 13.33 -0.26
C TYR A 438 -5.59 12.86 -1.57
N LEU A 439 -4.76 12.75 -2.62
CA LEU A 439 -5.16 12.33 -3.98
C LEU A 439 -6.32 13.14 -4.59
N LYS A 440 -6.50 14.40 -4.14
CA LYS A 440 -7.56 15.29 -4.68
C LYS A 440 -7.03 16.30 -5.67
N PHE A 441 -5.74 16.62 -5.60
CA PHE A 441 -5.14 17.64 -6.44
C PHE A 441 -3.77 17.21 -6.90
N GLY A 442 -3.53 17.36 -8.20
CA GLY A 442 -2.24 17.11 -8.84
C GLY A 442 -2.05 18.05 -10.00
N GLY A 443 -0.87 18.08 -10.57
CA GLY A 443 -0.56 19.03 -11.62
C GLY A 443 0.84 18.89 -12.17
N PHE A 444 1.22 19.91 -12.92
CA PHE A 444 2.50 19.98 -13.59
C PHE A 444 3.15 21.33 -13.35
N TYR A 445 4.47 21.34 -13.22
CA TYR A 445 5.30 22.54 -13.19
C TYR A 445 6.40 22.45 -14.24
N VAL A 446 6.81 23.59 -14.80
CA VAL A 446 7.88 23.66 -15.80
C VAL A 446 9.19 23.24 -15.15
N LYS A 447 9.94 22.37 -15.84
CA LYS A 447 11.25 21.92 -15.41
C LYS A 447 12.17 23.13 -15.20
N ASP A 448 12.90 23.13 -14.09
CA ASP A 448 13.81 24.20 -13.66
C ASP A 448 13.11 25.55 -13.36
N ASP A 449 11.77 25.62 -13.43
CA ASP A 449 10.95 26.75 -12.96
C ASP A 449 9.69 26.28 -12.19
N PRO A 450 9.85 25.82 -10.94
CA PRO A 450 8.72 25.36 -10.12
C PRO A 450 7.65 26.41 -9.83
N ALA A 451 7.94 27.71 -10.02
CA ALA A 451 6.96 28.77 -9.87
C ALA A 451 5.97 28.83 -11.05
N ASN A 452 6.35 28.23 -12.19
CA ASN A 452 5.49 28.11 -13.36
C ASN A 452 4.74 26.77 -13.36
N TYR A 453 3.57 26.76 -12.73
CA TYR A 453 2.80 25.52 -12.54
C TYR A 453 1.31 25.71 -12.77
N PHE A 454 0.63 24.60 -13.01
CA PHE A 454 -0.83 24.53 -12.94
C PHE A 454 -1.22 23.20 -12.30
N TYR A 455 -2.34 23.20 -11.58
CA TYR A 455 -2.86 22.01 -10.93
C TYR A 455 -4.38 22.04 -11.00
N GLY A 456 -4.98 20.87 -10.83
CA GLY A 456 -6.43 20.75 -10.87
C GLY A 456 -6.93 19.76 -9.86
N LYS A 457 -8.25 19.68 -9.77
CA LYS A 457 -8.94 18.72 -8.94
C LYS A 457 -9.11 17.40 -9.69
N PHE A 458 -8.83 16.30 -9.01
CA PHE A 458 -9.05 14.92 -9.44
C PHE A 458 -10.48 14.42 -9.13
#